data_AF-A0A413PWX0-F1
#
_entry.id   AF-A0A413PWX0-F1
#
_cell.length_a   1.000
_cell.length_b   1.000
_cell.length_c   1.000
_cell.angle_alpha   90.00
_cell.angle_beta   90.00
_cell.angle_gamma   90.00
#
_symmetry.space_group_name_H-M   'P 1'
#
loop_
_entity.id
_entity.type
_entity.pdbx_description
1 polymer ?
#
loop_
_entity_poly.entity_id
_entity_poly.type
_entity_poly.pdbx_seq_one_letter_code
_entity_poly.pdbx_strand_id
1 'polypeptide(L)'
;MNIEKFYYDEQTEMYEQMKKEQDEHEKSLSVEEREKEHQKLFQEARTIMEKAERKKKEEYQIINPVKYQRFIYLSERAIQFSKISGCNIKIQTFPDMSALIKMQTGYIWLLCDGESALEDKETMKNLLNEADWVGIGSRKHGEKDVVELEFWFELAEKLKK
;
A
#
# COMPACT_ATOMS: atom_id res chain seq x y z
N MET A 1 -7.82 -17.88 -31.44
CA MET A 1 -8.89 -17.36 -30.55
C MET A 1 -8.22 -16.38 -29.60
N ASN A 2 -8.64 -15.11 -29.61
CA ASN A 2 -8.12 -14.08 -28.70
C ASN A 2 -9.26 -13.72 -27.73
N ILE A 3 -9.01 -13.77 -26.43
CA ILE A 3 -10.00 -13.42 -25.40
C ILE A 3 -9.35 -12.30 -24.58
N GLU A 4 -9.87 -11.10 -24.74
CA GLU A 4 -9.50 -9.92 -23.96
C GLU A 4 -10.70 -9.53 -23.09
N LYS A 5 -10.44 -9.21 -21.81
CA LYS A 5 -11.44 -8.72 -20.86
C LYS A 5 -10.83 -7.56 -20.08
N PHE A 6 -11.53 -6.43 -20.05
CA PHE A 6 -11.07 -5.19 -19.45
C PHE A 6 -11.76 -4.94 -18.11
N TYR A 7 -11.44 -5.78 -17.12
CA TYR A 7 -12.08 -5.71 -15.79
C TYR A 7 -11.92 -4.36 -15.08
N TYR A 8 -10.86 -3.61 -15.40
CA TYR A 8 -10.66 -2.26 -14.85
C TYR A 8 -11.73 -1.29 -15.34
N ASP A 9 -12.07 -1.37 -16.63
CA ASP A 9 -13.09 -0.50 -17.24
C ASP A 9 -14.47 -0.84 -16.68
N GLU A 10 -14.78 -2.15 -16.58
CA GLU A 10 -16.03 -2.64 -15.97
C GLU A 10 -16.20 -2.15 -14.51
N GLN A 11 -15.12 -2.19 -13.70
CA GLN A 11 -15.15 -1.67 -12.33
C GLN A 11 -15.32 -0.15 -12.28
N THR A 12 -14.71 0.57 -13.22
CA THR A 12 -14.83 2.03 -13.30
C THR A 12 -16.26 2.44 -13.63
N GLU A 13 -16.88 1.79 -14.62
CA GLU A 13 -18.28 2.02 -14.98
C GLU A 13 -19.24 1.72 -13.81
N MET A 14 -19.02 0.61 -13.10
CA MET A 14 -19.83 0.25 -11.93
C MET A 14 -19.71 1.32 -10.82
N TYR A 15 -18.50 1.82 -10.56
CA TYR A 15 -18.29 2.88 -9.57
C TYR A 15 -19.01 4.18 -9.95
N GLU A 16 -18.96 4.57 -11.22
CA GLU A 16 -19.68 5.74 -11.73
C GLU A 16 -21.19 5.59 -11.60
N GLN A 17 -21.74 4.39 -11.87
CA GLN A 17 -23.16 4.10 -11.68
C GLN A 17 -23.57 4.20 -10.21
N MET A 18 -22.85 3.55 -9.29
CA MET A 18 -23.13 3.63 -7.86
C MET A 18 -23.11 5.08 -7.35
N LYS A 19 -22.14 5.88 -7.81
CA LYS A 19 -22.06 7.29 -7.46
C LYS A 19 -23.29 8.08 -7.95
N LYS A 20 -23.72 7.82 -9.18
CA LYS A 20 -24.92 8.45 -9.74
C LYS A 20 -26.19 8.06 -8.98
N GLU A 21 -26.34 6.78 -8.63
CA GLU A 21 -27.47 6.30 -7.83
C GLU A 21 -27.49 6.96 -6.44
N GLN A 22 -26.33 7.12 -5.81
CA GLN A 22 -26.21 7.83 -4.53
C GLN A 22 -26.61 9.30 -4.65
N ASP A 23 -26.15 10.00 -5.70
CA ASP A 23 -26.52 11.40 -5.95
C ASP A 23 -28.03 11.57 -6.22
N GLU A 24 -28.65 10.60 -6.92
CA GLU A 24 -30.10 10.58 -7.18
C GLU A 24 -30.90 10.30 -5.91
N HIS A 25 -30.42 9.38 -5.07
CA HIS A 25 -31.02 9.07 -3.78
C HIS A 25 -30.99 10.29 -2.85
N GLU A 26 -29.84 10.96 -2.73
CA GLU A 26 -29.73 12.19 -1.94
C GLU A 26 -30.70 13.28 -2.43
N LYS A 27 -30.83 13.46 -3.76
CA LYS A 27 -31.78 14.45 -4.32
C LYS A 27 -33.25 14.12 -4.02
N SER A 28 -33.60 12.84 -3.90
CA SER A 28 -34.96 12.39 -3.61
C SER A 28 -35.40 12.66 -2.16
N LEU A 29 -34.44 12.81 -1.24
CA LEU A 29 -34.69 13.05 0.17
C LEU A 29 -34.94 14.53 0.46
N SER A 30 -35.86 14.80 1.38
CA SER A 30 -36.03 16.13 1.98
C SER A 30 -34.81 16.53 2.82
N VAL A 31 -34.67 17.83 3.12
CA VAL A 31 -33.55 18.34 3.93
C VAL A 31 -33.49 17.67 5.31
N GLU A 32 -34.65 17.45 5.93
CA GLU A 32 -34.74 16.81 7.25
C GLU A 32 -34.38 15.30 7.21
N GLU A 33 -34.74 14.61 6.12
CA GLU A 33 -34.38 13.20 5.93
C GLU A 33 -32.89 13.02 5.67
N ARG A 34 -32.27 13.89 4.85
CA ARG A 34 -30.82 13.90 4.64
C ARG A 34 -30.05 14.15 5.92
N GLU A 35 -30.51 15.09 6.75
CA GLU A 35 -29.87 15.36 8.04
C GLU A 35 -29.94 14.14 8.97
N LYS A 36 -31.08 13.44 9.00
CA LYS A 36 -31.23 12.20 9.79
C LYS A 36 -30.32 11.08 9.30
N GLU A 37 -30.24 10.86 7.99
CA GLU A 37 -29.35 9.84 7.42
C GLU A 37 -27.87 10.18 7.65
N HIS A 38 -27.48 11.43 7.42
CA HIS A 38 -26.11 11.88 7.67
C HIS A 38 -25.73 11.72 9.15
N GLN A 39 -26.65 12.06 10.06
CA GLN A 39 -26.44 11.88 11.50
C GLN A 39 -26.30 10.40 11.88
N LYS A 40 -27.09 9.52 11.28
CA LYS A 40 -26.99 8.06 11.47
C LYS A 40 -25.66 7.52 10.95
N LEU A 41 -25.25 7.88 9.73
CA LEU A 41 -23.97 7.50 9.15
C LEU A 41 -22.79 8.00 10.02
N PHE A 42 -22.87 9.22 10.53
CA PHE A 42 -21.85 9.78 11.40
C PHE A 42 -21.77 9.03 12.75
N GLN A 43 -22.91 8.65 13.34
CA GLN A 43 -22.95 7.82 14.54
C GLN A 43 -22.37 6.42 14.30
N GLU A 44 -22.69 5.81 13.16
CA GLU A 44 -22.14 4.51 12.75
C GLU A 44 -20.62 4.58 12.55
N ALA A 45 -20.15 5.58 11.81
CA ALA A 45 -18.72 5.82 11.61
C ALA A 45 -18.00 6.03 12.94
N ARG A 46 -18.57 6.84 13.84
CA ARG A 46 -18.04 7.05 15.19
C ARG A 46 -17.97 5.75 15.99
N THR A 47 -19.02 4.92 15.95
CA THR A 47 -19.04 3.63 16.64
C THR A 47 -17.96 2.68 16.12
N ILE A 48 -17.74 2.67 14.80
CA ILE A 48 -16.67 1.88 14.17
C ILE A 48 -15.30 2.37 14.63
N MET A 49 -15.07 3.68 14.63
CA MET A 49 -13.81 4.29 15.08
C MET A 49 -13.54 3.99 16.56
N GLU A 50 -14.52 4.19 17.44
CA GLU A 50 -14.40 3.89 18.88
C GLU A 50 -14.09 2.39 19.11
N LYS A 51 -14.71 1.50 18.34
CA LYS A 51 -14.42 0.06 18.39
C LYS A 51 -13.01 -0.26 17.90
N ALA A 52 -12.53 0.39 16.86
CA ALA A 52 -11.16 0.24 16.35
C ALA A 52 -10.13 0.76 17.36
N GLU A 53 -10.36 1.93 17.96
CA GLU A 53 -9.50 2.48 19.01
C GLU A 53 -9.46 1.58 20.25
N ARG A 54 -10.61 1.05 20.68
CA ARG A 54 -10.66 0.13 21.83
C ARG A 54 -9.86 -1.13 21.57
N LYS A 55 -10.00 -1.74 20.39
CA LYS A 55 -9.16 -2.88 19.98
C LYS A 55 -7.67 -2.54 20.01
N LYS A 56 -7.30 -1.36 19.50
CA LYS A 56 -5.90 -0.89 19.52
C LYS A 56 -5.39 -0.67 20.95
N LYS A 57 -6.23 -0.25 21.90
CA LYS A 57 -5.88 -0.14 23.33
C LYS A 57 -5.79 -1.48 24.05
N GLU A 58 -6.42 -2.53 23.53
CA GLU A 58 -6.38 -3.91 24.04
C GLU A 58 -5.21 -4.72 23.46
N GLU A 59 -4.49 -4.17 22.49
CA GLU A 59 -3.32 -4.78 21.85
C GLU A 59 -2.06 -4.01 22.25
N TYR A 60 -1.03 -4.73 22.70
CA TYR A 60 0.32 -4.17 22.82
C TYR A 60 1.11 -4.53 21.57
N GLN A 61 1.86 -3.56 21.05
CA GLN A 61 2.85 -3.79 19.99
C GLN A 61 4.23 -3.90 20.63
N ILE A 62 4.91 -5.00 20.37
CA ILE A 62 6.31 -5.19 20.76
C ILE A 62 7.11 -5.33 19.48
N ILE A 63 8.26 -4.65 19.40
CA ILE A 63 9.20 -4.82 18.29
C ILE A 63 9.56 -6.30 18.20
N ASN A 64 9.36 -6.90 17.03
CA ASN A 64 9.91 -8.21 16.76
C ASN A 64 11.36 -8.02 16.29
N PRO A 65 12.36 -8.43 17.09
CA PRO A 65 13.77 -8.20 16.76
C PRO A 65 14.21 -8.95 15.49
N VAL A 66 13.60 -10.10 15.18
CA VAL A 66 13.88 -10.88 13.97
C VAL A 66 13.38 -10.14 12.73
N LYS A 67 12.13 -9.64 12.76
CA LYS A 67 11.58 -8.82 11.68
C LYS A 67 12.40 -7.55 11.46
N TYR A 68 12.79 -6.88 12.55
CA TYR A 68 13.60 -5.67 12.50
C TYR A 68 14.98 -5.91 11.87
N GLN A 69 15.68 -6.96 12.30
CA GLN A 69 16.96 -7.35 11.71
C GLN A 69 16.80 -7.71 10.22
N ARG A 70 15.73 -8.42 9.87
CA ARG A 70 15.46 -8.77 8.47
C ARG A 70 15.20 -7.53 7.62
N PHE A 71 14.45 -6.56 8.13
CA PHE A 71 14.23 -5.29 7.46
C PHE A 71 15.52 -4.52 7.22
N ILE A 72 16.46 -4.50 8.19
CA ILE A 72 17.78 -3.88 8.00
C ILE A 72 18.53 -4.56 6.85
N TYR A 73 18.57 -5.90 6.84
CA TYR A 73 19.23 -6.65 5.77
C TYR A 73 18.62 -6.35 4.40
N LEU A 74 17.28 -6.35 4.28
CA LEU A 74 16.58 -6.01 3.03
C LEU A 74 16.85 -4.56 2.61
N SER A 75 16.96 -3.64 3.56
CA SER A 75 17.30 -2.24 3.31
C SER A 75 18.69 -2.09 2.69
N GLU A 76 19.68 -2.78 3.24
CA GLU A 76 21.05 -2.78 2.69
C GLU A 76 21.09 -3.34 1.26
N ARG A 77 20.41 -4.47 1.02
CA ARG A 77 20.30 -5.07 -0.32
C ARG A 77 19.57 -4.14 -1.30
N ALA A 78 18.49 -3.50 -0.87
CA ALA A 78 17.74 -2.55 -1.69
C ALA A 78 18.57 -1.31 -2.07
N ILE A 79 19.45 -0.83 -1.18
CA ILE A 79 20.39 0.26 -1.50
C ILE A 79 21.37 -0.17 -2.59
N GLN A 80 21.95 -1.37 -2.49
CA GLN A 80 22.87 -1.88 -3.51
C GLN A 80 22.16 -2.07 -4.85
N PHE A 81 21.00 -2.72 -4.85
CA PHE A 81 20.16 -2.86 -6.03
C PHE A 81 19.85 -1.51 -6.67
N SER A 82 19.46 -0.51 -5.86
CA SER A 82 19.10 0.82 -6.36
C SER A 82 20.29 1.53 -7.01
N LYS A 83 21.50 1.36 -6.46
CA LYS A 83 22.72 1.92 -7.04
C LYS A 83 23.04 1.32 -8.41
N ILE A 84 22.87 0.01 -8.56
CA ILE A 84 23.14 -0.72 -9.81
C ILE A 84 22.05 -0.40 -10.85
N SER A 85 20.80 -0.45 -10.43
CA SER A 85 19.63 -0.27 -11.29
C SER A 85 19.27 1.20 -11.56
N GLY A 86 20.02 2.16 -11.02
CA GLY A 86 19.75 3.59 -11.20
C GLY A 86 18.42 4.05 -10.61
N CYS A 87 18.00 3.45 -9.49
CA CYS A 87 16.77 3.81 -8.80
C CYS A 87 17.02 4.91 -7.76
N ASN A 88 16.09 5.84 -7.64
CA ASN A 88 15.97 6.65 -6.42
C ASN A 88 15.45 5.74 -5.31
N ILE A 89 15.98 5.86 -4.10
CA ILE A 89 15.55 5.06 -2.95
C ILE A 89 15.28 5.94 -1.73
N LYS A 90 14.23 5.59 -0.99
CA LYS A 90 13.89 6.15 0.32
C LYS A 90 13.55 5.02 1.27
N ILE A 91 14.20 4.99 2.43
CA ILE A 91 13.95 3.99 3.47
C ILE A 91 13.52 4.74 4.73
N GLN A 92 12.40 4.33 5.34
CA GLN A 92 11.84 5.00 6.50
C GLN A 92 11.29 3.98 7.50
N THR A 93 11.42 4.30 8.78
CA THR A 93 10.70 3.64 9.87
C THR A 93 9.75 4.67 10.48
N PHE A 94 8.60 4.20 10.97
CA PHE A 94 7.54 5.05 11.51
C PHE A 94 7.30 4.76 13.01
N PRO A 95 6.73 5.72 13.78
CA PRO A 95 6.47 5.54 15.20
C PRO A 95 5.53 4.37 15.55
N ASP A 96 4.70 3.94 14.62
CA ASP A 96 3.79 2.80 14.77
C ASP A 96 4.46 1.44 14.46
N MET A 97 5.79 1.42 14.40
CA MET A 97 6.61 0.25 14.10
C MET A 97 6.35 -0.35 12.71
N SER A 98 5.82 0.44 11.79
CA SER A 98 5.86 0.12 10.36
C SER A 98 7.15 0.67 9.71
N ALA A 99 7.49 0.15 8.55
CA ALA A 99 8.61 0.63 7.76
C ALA A 99 8.34 0.53 6.27
N LEU A 100 9.05 1.35 5.50
CA LEU A 100 8.91 1.50 4.06
C LEU A 100 10.27 1.47 3.39
N ILE A 101 10.41 0.64 2.37
CA ILE A 101 11.43 0.78 1.32
C ILE A 101 10.69 1.23 0.06
N LYS A 102 11.02 2.42 -0.42
CA LYS A 102 10.42 3.01 -1.60
C LYS A 102 11.47 3.22 -2.68
N MET A 103 11.19 2.78 -3.89
CA MET A 103 12.05 2.94 -5.06
C MET A 103 11.31 3.66 -6.19
N GLN A 104 12.00 4.53 -6.92
CA GLN A 104 11.47 5.22 -8.10
C GLN A 104 12.46 5.14 -9.26
N THR A 105 11.96 4.85 -10.45
CA THR A 105 12.77 4.64 -11.65
C THR A 105 11.93 4.78 -12.92
N GLY A 106 12.56 5.04 -14.08
CA GLY A 106 11.86 5.04 -15.36
C GLY A 106 11.43 3.64 -15.80
N TYR A 107 12.22 2.63 -15.48
CA TYR A 107 11.95 1.21 -15.74
C TYR A 107 12.92 0.34 -14.92
N ILE A 108 12.59 -0.93 -14.70
CA ILE A 108 13.49 -1.92 -14.10
C ILE A 108 13.63 -3.08 -15.08
N TRP A 109 14.87 -3.47 -15.39
CA TRP A 109 15.17 -4.69 -16.12
C TRP A 109 15.66 -5.75 -15.15
N LEU A 110 14.93 -6.84 -15.01
CA LEU A 110 15.37 -8.04 -14.28
C LEU A 110 15.83 -9.07 -15.32
N LEU A 111 17.08 -8.92 -15.79
CA LEU A 111 17.67 -9.84 -16.77
C LEU A 111 18.04 -11.18 -16.11
N CYS A 112 18.17 -12.25 -16.89
CA CYS A 112 18.46 -13.59 -16.36
C CYS A 112 19.90 -14.07 -16.62
N ASP A 113 20.71 -13.29 -17.35
CA ASP A 113 22.03 -13.69 -17.84
C ASP A 113 23.17 -12.92 -17.14
N GLY A 114 23.46 -13.29 -15.89
CA GLY A 114 24.67 -12.84 -15.17
C GLY A 114 24.56 -12.98 -13.65
N GLU A 115 25.71 -13.01 -12.95
CA GLU A 115 25.76 -13.12 -11.48
C GLU A 115 25.13 -11.90 -10.78
N SER A 116 25.43 -10.68 -11.24
CA SER A 116 24.78 -9.47 -10.70
C SER A 116 23.26 -9.49 -10.94
N ALA A 117 22.81 -10.06 -12.06
CA ALA A 117 21.40 -10.20 -12.37
C ALA A 117 20.70 -11.22 -11.45
N LEU A 118 21.41 -12.27 -11.01
CA LEU A 118 20.91 -13.22 -10.00
C LEU A 118 20.74 -12.56 -8.64
N GLU A 119 21.72 -11.76 -8.19
CA GLU A 119 21.66 -11.03 -6.92
C GLU A 119 20.56 -9.96 -6.87
N ASP A 120 20.37 -9.24 -7.97
CA ASP A 120 19.33 -8.24 -8.13
C ASP A 120 17.94 -8.88 -8.14
N LYS A 121 17.80 -10.01 -8.85
CA LYS A 121 16.58 -10.81 -8.86
C LYS A 121 16.26 -11.38 -7.47
N GLU A 122 17.26 -11.86 -6.75
CA GLU A 122 17.08 -12.36 -5.39
C GLU A 122 16.65 -11.23 -4.45
N THR A 123 17.24 -10.05 -4.58
CA THR A 123 16.84 -8.86 -3.80
C THR A 123 15.38 -8.50 -4.06
N MET A 124 14.97 -8.38 -5.33
CA MET A 124 13.59 -8.09 -5.69
C MET A 124 12.63 -9.18 -5.22
N LYS A 125 13.00 -10.45 -5.38
CA LYS A 125 12.21 -11.59 -4.90
C LYS A 125 12.00 -11.53 -3.38
N ASN A 126 13.05 -11.25 -2.61
CA ASN A 126 12.96 -11.17 -1.16
C ASN A 126 12.09 -10.00 -0.73
N LEU A 127 12.23 -8.83 -1.36
CA LEU A 127 11.34 -7.68 -1.11
C LEU A 127 9.87 -8.01 -1.39
N LEU A 128 9.57 -8.65 -2.53
CA LEU A 128 8.21 -9.04 -2.90
C LEU A 128 7.61 -10.10 -1.97
N ASN A 129 8.43 -11.05 -1.51
CA ASN A 129 7.95 -12.15 -0.66
C ASN A 129 7.79 -11.77 0.80
N GLU A 130 8.60 -10.83 1.30
CA GLU A 130 8.71 -10.54 2.72
C GLU A 130 8.04 -9.23 3.14
N ALA A 131 7.72 -8.35 2.18
CA ALA A 131 6.88 -7.19 2.46
C ALA A 131 5.46 -7.64 2.82
N ASP A 132 4.89 -7.01 3.85
CA ASP A 132 3.48 -7.22 4.21
C ASP A 132 2.54 -6.58 3.17
N TRP A 133 2.99 -5.49 2.52
CA TRP A 133 2.29 -4.86 1.40
C TRP A 133 3.24 -4.38 0.32
N VAL A 134 2.85 -4.60 -0.93
CA VAL A 134 3.59 -4.11 -2.10
C VAL A 134 2.69 -3.19 -2.91
N GLY A 135 3.11 -1.94 -3.05
CA GLY A 135 2.53 -0.97 -3.97
C GLY A 135 3.37 -0.89 -5.25
N ILE A 136 2.72 -1.02 -6.40
CA ILE A 136 3.34 -0.76 -7.71
C ILE A 136 2.47 0.26 -8.42
N GLY A 137 3.05 1.38 -8.82
CA GLY A 137 2.32 2.43 -9.48
C GLY A 137 3.19 3.29 -10.38
N SER A 138 2.59 4.36 -10.89
CA SER A 138 3.27 5.42 -11.61
C SER A 138 3.05 6.74 -10.89
N ARG A 139 4.08 7.58 -10.85
CA ARG A 139 4.01 8.94 -10.31
C ARG A 139 4.75 9.89 -11.24
N LYS A 140 4.29 11.14 -11.31
CA LYS A 140 5.09 12.21 -11.92
C LYS A 140 6.24 12.64 -11.02
N HIS A 141 7.46 12.57 -11.54
CA HIS A 141 8.64 13.19 -10.96
C HIS A 141 9.09 14.33 -11.88
N GLY A 142 8.66 15.56 -11.56
CA GLY A 142 8.69 16.66 -12.52
C GLY A 142 7.72 16.40 -13.67
N GLU A 143 8.22 16.44 -14.91
CA GLU A 143 7.43 16.17 -16.12
C GLU A 143 7.45 14.69 -16.56
N LYS A 144 8.24 13.84 -15.90
CA LYS A 144 8.42 12.44 -16.29
C LYS A 144 7.56 11.52 -15.43
N ASP A 145 6.89 10.56 -16.08
CA ASP A 145 6.29 9.43 -15.39
C ASP A 145 7.39 8.44 -14.97
N VAL A 146 7.40 8.09 -13.69
CA VAL A 146 8.31 7.10 -13.12
C VAL A 146 7.51 5.99 -12.48
N VAL A 147 8.01 4.76 -12.61
CA VAL A 147 7.54 3.62 -11.86
C VAL A 147 7.90 3.83 -10.39
N GLU A 148 6.92 3.64 -9.52
CA GLU A 148 7.04 3.71 -8.07
C GLU A 148 6.78 2.33 -7.48
N LEU A 149 7.74 1.83 -6.70
CA LEU A 149 7.64 0.60 -5.94
C LEU A 149 7.69 0.94 -4.45
N GLU A 150 6.72 0.44 -3.69
CA GLU A 150 6.65 0.60 -2.25
C GLU A 150 6.55 -0.76 -1.58
N PHE A 151 7.49 -1.07 -0.69
CA PHE A 151 7.52 -2.29 0.12
C PHE A 151 7.33 -1.90 1.58
N TRP A 152 6.19 -2.28 2.14
CA TRP A 152 5.80 -1.96 3.51
C TRP A 152 5.99 -3.17 4.42
N PHE A 153 6.48 -2.92 5.63
CA PHE A 153 6.80 -3.93 6.62
C PHE A 153 6.18 -3.57 7.98
N GLU A 154 5.48 -4.50 8.62
CA GLU A 154 5.09 -4.45 10.02
C GLU A 154 6.21 -5.05 10.88
N LEU A 155 6.97 -4.21 11.58
CA LEU A 155 8.12 -4.62 12.38
C LEU A 155 7.74 -5.08 13.80
N ALA A 156 6.48 -4.85 14.21
CA ALA A 156 5.96 -5.28 15.50
C ALA A 156 5.12 -6.55 15.40
N GLU A 157 5.03 -7.25 16.52
CA GLU A 157 3.98 -8.24 16.77
C GLU A 157 2.86 -7.61 17.58
N LYS A 158 1.62 -7.93 17.20
CA LYS A 158 0.41 -7.54 17.94
C LYS A 158 0.10 -8.63 18.94
N LEU A 159 0.24 -8.34 20.22
CA LEU A 159 -0.14 -9.23 21.31
C LEU A 159 -1.44 -8.73 21.93
N LYS A 160 -2.38 -9.65 22.15
CA LYS A 160 -3.56 -9.36 22.97
C LYS A 160 -3.13 -9.21 24.42
N LYS A 161 -3.70 -8.22 25.11
CA LYS A 161 -3.62 -8.12 26.57
C LYS A 161 -4.10 -9.36 27.29
#